data_AF-A0A429X8H0-F1
#
_entry.id   AF-A0A429X8H0-F1
#
_cell.length_a   1.000
_cell.length_b   1.000
_cell.length_c   1.000
_cell.angle_alpha   90.00
_cell.angle_beta   90.00
_cell.angle_gamma   90.00
#
_symmetry.space_group_name_H-M   'P 1'
#
loop_
_entity.id
_entity.type
_entity.pdbx_description
1 polymer ?
#
loop_
_entity_poly.entity_id
_entity_poly.type
_entity_poly.pdbx_seq_one_letter_code
_entity_poly.pdbx_strand_id
1 'polypeptide(L)'
;MSKSKLEMLVDDQQFGVGNKSVDTGIMINDHNDAVDYLILEFNDRFEVYLNLYDENEPPYRNILTSGKSRSLEVAKKIAVRKLNKLAYS
;
A
#
# COMPACT_ATOMS: atom_id res chain seq x y z
N MET A 1 3.71 14.81 -14.35
CA MET A 1 3.34 13.57 -13.65
C MET A 1 2.90 13.97 -12.26
N SER A 2 1.70 13.56 -11.84
CA SER A 2 1.30 13.69 -10.43
C SER A 2 2.19 12.76 -9.59
N LYS A 3 2.35 13.05 -8.30
CA LYS A 3 2.96 12.08 -7.38
C LYS A 3 1.93 11.03 -7.00
N SER A 4 2.36 9.78 -6.84
CA SER A 4 1.48 8.77 -6.23
C SER A 4 1.26 9.11 -4.75
N LYS A 5 0.13 8.69 -4.17
CA LYS A 5 -0.10 8.87 -2.73
C LYS A 5 0.97 8.16 -1.89
N LEU A 6 1.53 7.05 -2.39
CA LEU A 6 2.63 6.37 -1.73
C LEU A 6 3.90 7.22 -1.73
N GLU A 7 4.25 7.86 -2.86
CA GLU A 7 5.38 8.79 -2.94
C GLU A 7 5.23 9.94 -1.94
N MET A 8 4.03 10.53 -1.88
CA MET A 8 3.76 11.59 -0.91
C MET A 8 3.88 11.13 0.55
N LEU A 9 3.55 9.85 0.83
CA LEU A 9 3.67 9.28 2.16
C LEU A 9 5.13 9.04 2.56
N VAL A 10 5.96 8.54 1.64
CA VAL A 10 7.38 8.26 1.93
C VAL A 10 8.24 9.53 1.99
N ASP A 11 7.78 10.63 1.39
CA ASP A 11 8.43 11.95 1.50
C ASP A 11 8.30 12.57 2.91
N ASP A 12 7.37 12.07 3.76
CA ASP A 12 7.26 12.50 5.15
C ASP A 12 8.44 11.96 5.97
N GLN A 13 9.25 12.85 6.55
CA GLN A 13 10.42 12.48 7.34
C GLN A 13 10.10 11.64 8.60
N GLN A 14 8.86 11.66 9.07
CA GLN A 14 8.41 10.84 10.20
C GLN A 14 7.87 9.48 9.77
N PHE A 15 7.70 9.25 8.47
CA PHE A 15 7.15 8.01 7.96
C PHE A 15 8.09 6.83 8.20
N GLY A 16 7.53 5.75 8.76
CA GLY A 16 8.26 4.51 9.00
C GLY A 16 9.37 4.59 10.05
N VAL A 17 9.52 5.70 10.78
CA VAL A 17 10.51 5.83 11.85
C VAL A 17 10.31 4.73 12.90
N GLY A 18 11.39 4.02 13.21
CA GLY A 18 11.38 2.90 14.18
C GLY A 18 10.96 1.55 13.59
N ASN A 19 10.82 1.44 12.26
CA ASN A 19 10.72 0.14 11.62
C ASN A 19 12.03 -0.66 11.78
N LYS A 20 11.91 -1.97 11.77
CA LYS A 20 13.00 -2.94 11.81
C LYS A 20 13.40 -3.44 10.43
N SER A 21 12.38 -3.63 9.59
CA SER A 21 12.54 -4.17 8.25
C SER A 21 11.53 -3.52 7.32
N VAL A 22 11.91 -3.47 6.05
CA VAL A 22 11.11 -2.95 4.95
C VAL A 22 11.13 -3.97 3.82
N ASP A 23 9.95 -4.33 3.33
CA ASP A 23 9.76 -5.13 2.12
C ASP A 23 8.87 -4.34 1.16
N THR A 24 9.31 -4.18 -0.07
CA THR A 24 8.63 -3.37 -1.08
C THR A 24 8.76 -4.01 -2.44
N GLY A 25 7.77 -3.78 -3.29
CA GLY A 25 7.75 -4.31 -4.64
C GLY A 25 6.43 -4.07 -5.33
N ILE A 26 6.21 -4.81 -6.41
CA ILE A 26 4.99 -4.75 -7.20
C ILE A 26 4.33 -6.12 -7.16
N MET A 27 3.02 -6.14 -6.99
CA MET A 27 2.19 -7.34 -7.16
C MET A 27 1.16 -7.10 -8.27
N ILE A 28 0.78 -8.18 -8.94
CA ILE A 28 -0.41 -8.19 -9.80
C ILE A 28 -1.57 -8.72 -8.95
N ASN A 29 -2.67 -7.97 -8.89
CA ASN A 29 -3.85 -8.40 -8.14
C ASN A 29 -4.82 -9.21 -9.01
N ASP A 30 -5.91 -9.70 -8.41
CA ASP A 30 -6.92 -10.51 -9.10
C ASP A 30 -7.69 -9.76 -10.21
N HIS A 31 -7.54 -8.44 -10.28
CA HIS A 31 -8.10 -7.58 -11.33
C HIS A 31 -7.09 -7.26 -12.45
N ASN A 32 -5.92 -7.93 -12.44
CA ASN A 32 -4.81 -7.72 -13.38
C ASN A 32 -4.21 -6.30 -13.34
N ASP A 33 -4.36 -5.60 -12.22
CA ASP A 33 -3.72 -4.32 -11.99
C ASP A 33 -2.36 -4.51 -11.30
N ALA A 34 -1.38 -3.70 -11.71
CA ALA A 34 -0.12 -3.56 -10.97
C ALA A 34 -0.34 -2.69 -9.73
N VAL A 35 0.05 -3.21 -8.57
CA VAL A 35 -0.11 -2.57 -7.27
C VAL A 35 1.25 -2.53 -6.58
N ASP A 36 1.73 -1.34 -6.24
CA ASP A 36 2.90 -1.23 -5.38
C ASP A 36 2.52 -1.63 -3.97
N TYR A 37 3.36 -2.44 -3.33
CA TYR A 37 3.22 -2.76 -1.92
C TYR A 37 4.43 -2.23 -1.15
N LEU A 38 4.17 -1.80 0.09
CA LEU A 38 5.20 -1.47 1.05
C LEU A 38 4.81 -2.06 2.41
N ILE A 39 5.69 -2.87 2.99
CA ILE A 39 5.50 -3.54 4.26
C ILE A 39 6.57 -3.02 5.21
N LEU A 40 6.13 -2.48 6.33
CA LEU A 40 6.99 -2.07 7.43
C LEU A 40 6.77 -3.00 8.61
N GLU A 41 7.85 -3.58 9.12
CA GLU A 41 7.84 -4.35 10.36
C GLU A 41 8.29 -3.46 11.52
N PHE A 42 7.56 -3.49 12.62
CA PHE A 42 7.91 -2.87 13.89
C PHE A 42 8.07 -3.93 14.98
N ASN A 43 8.49 -3.52 16.17
CA ASN A 43 8.56 -4.42 17.33
C ASN A 43 7.23 -5.11 17.66
N ASP A 44 6.11 -4.41 17.49
CA ASP A 44 4.80 -4.82 18.00
C ASP A 44 3.73 -4.99 16.91
N ARG A 45 4.05 -4.66 15.64
CA ARG A 45 3.09 -4.67 14.54
C ARG A 45 3.76 -4.70 13.18
N PHE A 46 2.94 -5.00 12.18
CA PHE A 46 3.21 -4.80 10.77
C PHE A 46 2.27 -3.72 10.22
N GLU A 47 2.79 -2.91 9.32
CA GLU A 47 2.02 -1.95 8.54
C GLU A 47 2.20 -2.28 7.06
N VAL A 48 1.11 -2.59 6.36
CA VAL A 48 1.10 -2.94 4.95
C VAL A 48 0.37 -1.84 4.19
N TYR A 49 1.03 -1.26 3.20
CA TYR A 49 0.51 -0.24 2.31
C TYR A 49 0.37 -0.81 0.91
N LEU A 50 -0.73 -0.51 0.24
CA LEU A 50 -0.99 -0.87 -1.15
C LEU A 50 -1.36 0.37 -1.94
N ASN A 51 -0.66 0.61 -3.04
CA ASN A 51 -0.84 1.75 -3.91
C ASN A 51 -1.24 1.27 -5.30
N LEU A 52 -2.44 1.63 -5.73
CA LEU A 52 -2.89 1.47 -7.10
C LEU A 52 -2.81 2.83 -7.77
N TYR A 53 -1.89 2.93 -8.73
CA TYR A 53 -1.59 4.16 -9.44
C TYR A 53 -1.62 3.93 -10.95
N ASP A 54 -2.54 4.61 -11.63
CA ASP A 54 -2.73 4.54 -13.07
C ASP A 54 -3.02 5.94 -13.61
N GLU A 55 -2.05 6.51 -14.34
CA GLU A 55 -2.15 7.80 -15.03
C GLU A 55 -2.34 7.64 -16.54
N ASN A 56 -2.23 6.43 -17.08
CA ASN A 56 -2.11 6.25 -18.53
C ASN A 56 -3.47 6.06 -19.20
N GLU A 57 -4.45 5.47 -18.49
CA GLU A 57 -5.79 5.26 -19.03
C GLU A 57 -6.90 5.60 -18.03
N PRO A 58 -8.03 6.18 -18.48
CA PRO A 58 -9.21 6.31 -17.63
C PRO A 58 -9.76 4.94 -17.21
N PRO A 59 -10.25 4.78 -15.97
CA PRO A 59 -10.29 5.80 -14.93
C PRO A 59 -8.90 6.00 -14.31
N TYR A 60 -8.44 7.26 -14.25
CA TYR A 60 -7.21 7.60 -13.54
C TYR A 60 -7.35 7.21 -12.07
N ARG A 61 -6.39 6.43 -11.56
CA ARG A 61 -6.44 5.89 -10.21
C ARG A 61 -5.22 6.37 -9.43
N ASN A 62 -5.45 6.90 -8.24
CA ASN A 62 -4.40 7.20 -7.26
C ASN A 62 -4.95 6.84 -5.87
N ILE A 63 -4.90 5.55 -5.58
CA ILE A 63 -5.51 4.95 -4.39
C ILE A 63 -4.41 4.37 -3.52
N LEU A 64 -4.32 4.86 -2.29
CA LEU A 64 -3.45 4.30 -1.26
C LEU A 64 -4.32 3.74 -0.14
N THR A 65 -4.07 2.49 0.24
CA THR A 65 -4.71 1.85 1.38
C THR A 65 -3.69 1.25 2.32
N SER A 66 -4.12 1.00 3.56
CA SER A 66 -3.24 0.40 4.56
C SER A 66 -3.95 -0.55 5.50
N GLY A 67 -3.21 -1.57 5.95
CA GLY A 67 -3.58 -2.49 7.01
C GLY A 67 -2.52 -2.50 8.10
N LYS A 68 -2.96 -2.53 9.36
CA LYS A 68 -2.07 -2.58 10.54
C LYS A 68 -2.52 -3.69 11.45
N SER A 69 -1.60 -4.55 11.88
CA SER A 69 -1.88 -5.65 12.80
C SER A 69 -0.59 -6.23 13.40
N ARG A 70 -0.69 -6.95 14.52
CA ARG A 70 0.42 -7.75 15.07
C ARG A 70 0.82 -8.91 14.16
N SER A 71 -0.08 -9.37 13.28
CA SER A 71 0.18 -10.41 12.29
C SER A 71 0.27 -9.80 10.90
N LEU A 72 1.36 -10.11 10.18
CA LEU A 72 1.56 -9.69 8.80
C LEU A 72 0.40 -10.13 7.89
N GLU A 73 -0.07 -11.37 8.04
CA GLU A 73 -1.15 -11.92 7.23
C GLU A 73 -2.46 -11.14 7.44
N VAL A 74 -2.77 -10.78 8.69
CA VAL A 74 -3.95 -9.97 9.00
C VAL A 74 -3.82 -8.55 8.45
N ALA A 75 -2.64 -7.93 8.57
CA ALA A 75 -2.38 -6.61 7.99
C ALA A 75 -2.55 -6.62 6.45
N LYS A 76 -2.04 -7.65 5.76
CA LYS A 76 -2.24 -7.87 4.32
C LYS A 76 -3.73 -7.98 3.97
N LYS A 77 -4.48 -8.84 4.66
CA LYS A 77 -5.94 -9.00 4.42
C LYS A 77 -6.71 -7.70 4.60
N ILE A 78 -6.36 -6.89 5.60
CA ILE A 78 -7.00 -5.57 5.82
C ILE A 78 -6.69 -4.62 4.67
N ALA A 79 -5.43 -4.53 4.24
CA ALA A 79 -5.03 -3.65 3.15
C ALA A 79 -5.73 -4.03 1.84
N VAL A 80 -5.70 -5.33 1.46
CA VAL A 80 -6.36 -5.85 0.26
C VAL A 80 -7.87 -5.59 0.30
N ARG A 81 -8.54 -5.88 1.42
CA ARG A 81 -9.99 -5.64 1.56
C ARG A 81 -10.34 -4.17 1.35
N LYS A 82 -9.53 -3.25 1.89
CA LYS A 82 -9.74 -1.80 1.71
C LYS A 82 -9.49 -1.38 0.26
N LEU A 83 -8.43 -1.89 -0.37
CA LEU A 83 -8.15 -1.60 -1.77
C LEU A 83 -9.31 -2.03 -2.65
N ASN A 84 -9.77 -3.28 -2.52
CA ASN A 84 -10.86 -3.80 -3.34
C ASN A 84 -12.16 -3.00 -3.16
N LYS A 85 -12.43 -2.57 -1.92
CA LYS A 85 -13.59 -1.71 -1.62
C LYS A 85 -13.52 -0.34 -2.30
N LEU A 86 -12.33 0.23 -2.48
CA LEU A 86 -12.17 1.56 -3.06
C LEU A 86 -11.98 1.53 -4.58
N ALA A 87 -11.37 0.47 -5.11
CA ALA A 87 -11.00 0.38 -6.51
C ALA A 87 -12.05 -0.33 -7.38
N TYR A 88 -12.85 -1.24 -6.81
CA TYR A 88 -13.70 -2.16 -7.59
C TYR A 88 -15.13 -2.32 -7.03
N SER A 89 -15.56 -1.45 -6.12
CA SER A 89 -16.95 -1.42 -5.61
C SER A 89 -17.81 -0.38 -6.31
#